data_AF-A0A3N9UC85-F1
#
_entry.id   AF-A0A3N9UC85-F1
#
_cell.length_a   1.000
_cell.length_b   1.000
_cell.length_c   1.000
_cell.angle_alpha   90.00
_cell.angle_beta   90.00
_cell.angle_gamma   90.00
#
_symmetry.space_group_name_H-M   'P 1'
#
loop_
_entity.id
_entity.type
_entity.pdbx_description
1 polymer ?
#
loop_
_entity_poly.entity_id
_entity_poly.type
_entity_poly.pdbx_seq_one_letter_code
_entity_poly.pdbx_strand_id
1 'polypeptide(L)' 'MKQLKQNSTEMNTVLKNLELENLTLSPSLQQKAIDIVNSGKKITPSIIKGALNHEKL' A
#
# COMPACT_ATOMS: atom_id res chain seq x y z
N MET A 1 -8.12 -8.74 -11.32
CA MET A 1 -8.26 -8.54 -9.85
C MET A 1 -9.35 -7.50 -9.60
N LYS A 2 -10.06 -7.60 -8.48
CA LYS A 2 -11.02 -6.57 -8.05
C LYS A 2 -10.25 -5.29 -7.69
N GLN A 3 -10.78 -4.13 -8.07
CA GLN A 3 -10.20 -2.83 -7.71
C GLN A 3 -10.44 -2.57 -6.21
N LEU A 4 -9.36 -2.43 -5.45
CA LEU A 4 -9.37 -2.09 -4.03
C LEU A 4 -9.63 -0.59 -3.87
N LYS A 5 -10.27 -0.23 -2.76
CA LYS A 5 -10.51 1.16 -2.34
C LYS A 5 -9.78 1.41 -1.02
N GLN A 6 -9.54 2.67 -0.69
CA GLN A 6 -8.86 3.03 0.55
C GLN A 6 -9.60 2.55 1.81
N ASN A 7 -10.93 2.51 1.75
CA ASN A 7 -11.78 2.03 2.84
C ASN A 7 -12.20 0.57 2.70
N SER A 8 -11.50 -0.22 1.86
CA SER A 8 -11.85 -1.62 1.67
C SER A 8 -11.45 -2.48 2.87
N THR A 9 -12.13 -3.61 3.05
CA THR A 9 -11.84 -4.56 4.13
C THR A 9 -10.40 -5.06 4.08
N GLU A 10 -9.86 -5.25 2.87
CA GLU A 10 -8.48 -5.66 2.63
C GLU A 10 -7.49 -4.63 3.16
N MET A 11 -7.70 -3.34 2.85
CA MET A 11 -6.83 -2.26 3.34
C MET A 11 -6.92 -2.12 4.85
N ASN A 12 -8.13 -2.17 5.42
CA ASN A 12 -8.32 -2.09 6.87
C ASN A 12 -7.66 -3.26 7.60
N THR A 13 -7.65 -4.45 7.00
CA THR A 13 -6.96 -5.62 7.57
C THR A 13 -5.44 -5.41 7.59
N VAL A 14 -4.86 -4.89 6.50
CA VAL A 14 -3.43 -4.57 6.43
C VAL A 14 -3.06 -3.52 7.46
N LEU A 15 -3.84 -2.43 7.58
CA LEU A 15 -3.59 -1.37 8.55
C LEU A 15 -3.63 -1.88 9.99
N LYS A 16 -4.59 -2.74 10.32
CA LYS A 16 -4.69 -3.37 11.65
C LYS A 16 -3.47 -4.24 11.95
N ASN A 17 -2.99 -5.01 10.98
CA ASN A 17 -1.80 -5.86 11.18
C ASN A 17 -0.53 -5.02 11.40
N LEU A 18 -0.38 -3.93 10.65
CA LEU A 18 0.72 -2.99 10.86
C LEU A 18 0.68 -2.36 12.25
N GLU A 19 -0.50 -1.95 12.70
CA GLU A 19 -0.70 -1.38 14.04
C GLU A 19 -0.30 -2.37 15.14
N LEU A 20 -0.65 -3.66 14.99
CA LEU A 20 -0.22 -4.72 15.91
C LEU A 20 1.30 -4.89 15.97
N GLU A 21 2.02 -4.53 14.90
CA GLU A 21 3.48 -4.52 14.83
C GLU A 21 4.10 -3.16 15.20
N ASN A 22 3.31 -2.20 15.70
CA ASN A 22 3.70 -0.81 15.96
C ASN A 22 4.20 -0.06 14.71
N LEU A 23 3.71 -0.46 13.53
CA LEU A 23 3.98 0.18 12.25
C LEU A 23 2.76 0.99 11.79
N THR A 24 3.02 2.07 11.06
CA THR A 24 1.96 2.89 10.46
C THR A 24 2.33 3.25 9.03
N LEU A 25 1.31 3.50 8.19
CA LEU A 25 1.48 4.01 6.84
C LEU A 25 0.85 5.39 6.75
N SER A 26 1.58 6.36 6.18
CA SER A 26 1.01 7.65 5.84
C SER A 26 -0.14 7.50 4.84
N PRO A 27 -1.14 8.40 4.83
CA PRO A 27 -2.26 8.33 3.87
C PRO A 27 -1.80 8.29 2.40
N SER A 28 -0.70 8.98 2.07
CA SER A 28 -0.10 8.97 0.73
C SER A 28 0.51 7.62 0.36
N LEU A 29 1.22 6.96 1.28
CA LEU A 29 1.73 5.60 1.08
C LEU A 29 0.59 4.57 0.96
N GLN A 30 -0.49 4.74 1.73
CA GLN A 30 -1.67 3.90 1.63
C GLN A 30 -2.30 3.96 0.23
N GLN A 31 -2.47 5.17 -0.32
CA GLN A 31 -3.02 5.35 -1.66
C GLN A 31 -2.10 4.74 -2.72
N LYS A 32 -0.78 4.96 -2.64
CA LYS A 32 0.18 4.36 -3.57
C LYS A 32 0.16 2.83 -3.52
N ALA A 33 0.07 2.24 -2.33
CA ALA A 33 0.00 0.79 -2.19
C ALA A 33 -1.23 0.23 -2.92
N ILE A 34 -2.37 0.89 -2.77
CA ILE A 34 -3.60 0.54 -3.49
C ILE A 34 -3.42 0.70 -4.99
N ASP A 35 -2.85 1.80 -5.47
CA ASP A 35 -2.61 2.04 -6.89
C ASP A 35 -1.72 0.97 -7.51
N ILE A 36 -0.67 0.55 -6.80
CA ILE A 36 0.23 -0.54 -7.24
C ILE A 36 -0.53 -1.85 -7.36
N VAL A 37 -1.32 -2.23 -6.35
CA VAL A 37 -2.10 -3.48 -6.38
C VAL A 37 -3.15 -3.43 -7.48
N ASN A 38 -3.85 -2.30 -7.61
CA ASN A 38 -4.89 -2.08 -8.61
C ASN A 38 -4.36 -2.01 -10.03
N SER A 39 -3.09 -1.67 -10.22
CA SER A 39 -2.43 -1.67 -11.54
C SER A 39 -2.42 -3.05 -12.20
N GLY A 40 -2.62 -4.12 -11.43
CA GLY A 40 -2.59 -5.50 -11.92
C GLY A 40 -1.23 -5.95 -12.43
N LYS A 41 -0.19 -5.11 -12.32
CA LYS A 41 1.18 -5.47 -12.66
C LYS A 41 1.73 -6.43 -11.62
N LYS A 42 2.66 -7.28 -12.05
CA LYS A 42 3.41 -8.15 -11.14
C LYS A 42 4.14 -7.28 -10.12
N ILE A 43 3.85 -7.46 -8.83
CA ILE A 43 4.52 -6.72 -7.75
C ILE A 43 5.96 -7.22 -7.66
N THR A 44 6.92 -6.33 -7.89
CA THR A 44 8.36 -6.60 -7.82
C THR A 44 9.04 -5.62 -6.87
N PRO A 45 10.21 -5.98 -6.30
CA PRO A 45 10.98 -5.05 -5.48
C PRO A 45 11.32 -3.72 -6.19
N SER A 46 11.49 -3.74 -7.52
CA SER A 46 11.73 -2.53 -8.31
C SER A 46 10.54 -1.57 -8.31
N ILE A 47 9.31 -2.07 -8.43
CA ILE A 47 8.10 -1.25 -8.37
C ILE A 47 7.93 -0.65 -6.97
N ILE A 48 8.18 -1.44 -5.93
CA ILE A 48 8.11 -0.97 -4.54
C ILE A 48 9.14 0.14 -4.29
N LYS A 49 10.41 -0.08 -4.68
CA LYS A 49 11.47 0.93 -4.56
C LYS A 49 11.13 2.22 -5.30
N GLY A 50 10.57 2.11 -6.51
CA GLY A 50 10.12 3.27 -7.28
C GLY A 50 9.04 4.06 -6.56
N ALA A 51 8.07 3.39 -5.95
CA ALA A 51 7.00 4.05 -5.20
C ALA A 51 7.50 4.76 -3.92
N LEU A 52 8.48 4.16 -3.23
CA LEU A 52 9.07 4.70 -2.00
C LEU A 52 10.05 5.86 -2.24
N ASN A 53 10.81 5.86 -3.33
CA ASN A 53 11.79 6.91 -3.63
C ASN A 53 11.18 8.32 -3.81
N HIS A 54 9.87 8.43 -3.97
CA HIS A 54 9.15 9.71 -4.09
C HIS A 54 8.60 10.25 -2.76
N GLU A 55 8.78 9.53 -1.65
CA GLU A 55 8.46 10.02 -0.31
C GLU A 55 9.76 10.11 0.48
N LYS A 56 10.17 11.35 0.80
CA LYS A 56 11.16 11.54 1.86
C LYS A 56 10.52 11.01 3.15
N LEU A 57 11.08 9.92 3.68
CA LEU A 57 10.87 9.47 5.05
C LEU A 57 11.21 10.60 6.04
#